data_AF-A0A6G9WD98-F1
#
_entry.id   AF-A0A6G9WD98-F1
#
_cell.length_a   1.000
_cell.length_b   1.000
_cell.length_c   1.000
_cell.angle_alpha   90.00
_cell.angle_beta   90.00
_cell.angle_gamma   90.00
#
_symmetry.space_group_name_H-M   'P 1'
#
loop_
_entity.id
_entity.type
_entity.pdbx_description
1 polymer ?
#
loop_
_entity_poly.entity_id
_entity_poly.type
_entity_poly.pdbx_seq_one_letter_code
_entity_poly.pdbx_strand_id
1 'polypeptide(L)'
;MTDDPKPPRPPSLKSETRQTNWRRTNLPKYQAHLAVQRALMSGALEKQGCEVCGAAKVDAHHDRYDEPLNVRWLCRSHHVKLHHYGEDMFPIGRTADD
;
A
#
# COMPACT_ATOMS: atom_id res chain seq x y z
N MET A 1 -14.43 -21.68 -17.27
CA MET A 1 -14.73 -20.33 -17.76
C MET A 1 -14.41 -19.38 -16.62
N THR A 2 -13.17 -18.92 -16.51
CA THR A 2 -12.72 -17.99 -15.46
C THR A 2 -13.34 -16.64 -15.75
N ASP A 3 -14.22 -16.19 -14.85
CA ASP A 3 -14.75 -14.83 -14.84
C ASP A 3 -13.58 -13.90 -14.47
N ASP A 4 -12.96 -13.28 -15.48
CA ASP A 4 -11.94 -12.27 -15.27
C ASP A 4 -12.58 -11.09 -14.52
N PRO A 5 -12.16 -10.79 -13.28
CA PRO A 5 -12.83 -9.78 -12.47
C PRO A 5 -12.71 -8.41 -13.16
N LYS A 6 -13.86 -7.89 -13.60
CA LYS A 6 -13.96 -6.57 -14.23
C LYS A 6 -13.29 -5.50 -13.35
N PRO A 7 -12.36 -4.70 -13.88
CA PRO A 7 -11.65 -3.72 -13.08
C PRO A 7 -12.64 -2.72 -12.45
N PRO A 8 -12.43 -2.33 -11.18
CA PRO A 8 -13.33 -1.45 -10.48
C PRO A 8 -13.45 -0.11 -11.22
N ARG A 9 -14.70 0.36 -11.39
CA ARG A 9 -14.99 1.65 -12.02
C ARG A 9 -14.24 2.77 -11.28
N PRO A 10 -13.55 3.68 -11.98
CA PRO A 10 -12.84 4.77 -11.33
C PRO A 10 -13.82 5.68 -10.58
N PRO A 11 -13.45 6.18 -9.40
CA PRO A 11 -14.29 7.10 -8.65
C PRO A 11 -14.50 8.42 -9.42
N SER A 12 -15.71 8.97 -9.35
CA SER A 12 -16.04 10.29 -9.92
C SER A 12 -15.39 11.39 -9.08
N LEU A 13 -14.22 11.84 -9.51
CA LEU A 13 -13.45 12.91 -8.88
C LEU A 13 -13.91 14.28 -9.42
N LYS A 14 -14.70 15.03 -8.64
CA LYS A 14 -15.36 16.28 -9.09
C LYS A 14 -14.58 17.58 -8.87
N SER A 15 -13.60 17.62 -7.96
CA SER A 15 -12.84 18.84 -7.63
C SER A 15 -11.51 18.93 -8.39
N GLU A 16 -10.96 20.13 -8.55
CA GLU A 16 -9.68 20.37 -9.26
C GLU A 16 -8.49 20.65 -8.32
N THR A 17 -8.56 20.12 -7.09
CA THR A 17 -7.45 20.29 -6.15
C THR A 17 -6.21 19.53 -6.62
N ARG A 18 -5.01 19.96 -6.18
CA ARG A 18 -3.75 19.23 -6.43
C ARG A 18 -3.86 17.75 -6.06
N GLN A 19 -4.54 17.46 -4.94
CA GLN A 19 -4.76 16.09 -4.49
C GLN A 19 -5.68 15.31 -5.43
N THR A 20 -6.74 15.95 -5.94
CA THR A 20 -7.63 15.31 -6.92
C THR A 20 -6.93 15.06 -8.24
N ASN A 21 -6.12 16.00 -8.72
CA ASN A 21 -5.32 15.82 -9.94
C ASN A 21 -4.29 14.70 -9.79
N TRP A 22 -3.63 14.58 -8.63
CA TRP A 22 -2.73 13.45 -8.36
C TRP A 22 -3.45 12.10 -8.41
N ARG A 23 -4.67 12.00 -7.84
CA ARG A 23 -5.48 10.76 -7.89
C ARG A 23 -5.87 10.37 -9.33
N ARG A 24 -6.16 11.36 -10.19
CA ARG A 24 -6.48 11.13 -11.61
C ARG A 24 -5.27 10.59 -12.37
N THR A 25 -4.09 11.16 -12.15
CA THR A 25 -2.85 10.77 -12.84
C THR A 25 -2.18 9.53 -12.25
N ASN A 26 -2.54 9.14 -11.01
CA ASN A 26 -1.99 7.98 -10.31
C ASN A 26 -3.10 7.01 -9.89
N LEU A 27 -4.01 6.71 -10.81
CA LEU A 27 -5.21 5.92 -10.53
C LEU A 27 -4.91 4.54 -9.91
N PRO A 28 -3.94 3.73 -10.40
CA PRO A 28 -3.62 2.44 -9.78
C PRO A 28 -3.13 2.57 -8.33
N LYS A 29 -2.27 3.56 -8.05
CA LYS A 29 -1.78 3.84 -6.68
C LYS A 29 -2.92 4.24 -5.76
N TYR A 30 -3.82 5.09 -6.25
CA TYR A 30 -4.99 5.50 -5.49
C TYR A 30 -5.93 4.32 -5.20
N GLN A 31 -6.14 3.43 -6.17
CA GLN A 31 -6.94 2.22 -5.97
C GLN A 31 -6.31 1.27 -4.94
N ALA A 32 -4.99 1.09 -4.96
CA ALA A 32 -4.28 0.30 -3.96
C ALA A 32 -4.49 0.85 -2.53
N HIS A 33 -4.35 2.16 -2.36
CA HIS A 33 -4.62 2.80 -1.07
C HIS A 33 -6.09 2.62 -0.63
N LEU A 34 -7.06 2.72 -1.54
CA LEU A 34 -8.47 2.48 -1.21
C LEU A 34 -8.76 1.01 -0.86
N ALA A 35 -8.06 0.06 -1.49
CA ALA A 35 -8.18 -1.35 -1.16
C ALA A 35 -7.67 -1.63 0.27
N VAL A 36 -6.50 -1.11 0.64
CA VAL A 36 -5.97 -1.19 2.02
C VAL A 36 -6.96 -0.57 3.01
N GLN A 37 -7.48 0.63 2.74
CA GLN A 37 -8.45 1.26 3.64
C GLN A 37 -9.70 0.39 3.84
N ARG A 38 -10.26 -0.17 2.77
CA ARG A 38 -11.42 -1.07 2.85
C ARG A 38 -11.11 -2.36 3.60
N ALA A 39 -9.93 -2.94 3.37
CA ALA A 39 -9.52 -4.16 4.06
C ALA A 39 -9.32 -3.92 5.56
N LEU A 40 -8.71 -2.78 5.95
CA LEU A 40 -8.60 -2.36 7.34
C LEU A 40 -9.97 -2.14 8.00
N MET A 41 -10.90 -1.47 7.30
CA MET A 41 -12.24 -1.21 7.84
C MET A 41 -13.09 -2.48 7.99
N SER A 42 -12.90 -3.45 7.11
CA SER A 42 -13.62 -4.74 7.15
C SER A 42 -12.96 -5.78 8.05
N GLY A 43 -11.75 -5.51 8.56
CA GLY A 43 -10.95 -6.49 9.30
C GLY A 43 -10.28 -7.56 8.41
N ALA A 44 -10.41 -7.48 7.09
CA ALA A 44 -9.73 -8.38 6.16
C ALA A 44 -8.21 -8.14 6.10
N LEU A 45 -7.75 -6.99 6.62
CA LEU A 45 -6.35 -6.67 6.81
C LEU A 45 -6.17 -6.04 8.19
N GLU A 46 -5.11 -6.43 8.90
CA GLU A 46 -4.77 -5.88 10.19
C GLU A 46 -3.42 -5.16 10.12
N LYS A 47 -3.32 -4.00 10.78
CA LYS A 47 -2.05 -3.27 10.88
C LYS A 47 -1.09 -4.04 11.77
N GLN A 48 0.11 -4.30 11.27
CA GLN A 48 1.21 -4.79 12.09
C GLN A 48 2.08 -3.63 12.57
N GLY A 49 2.93 -3.89 13.58
CA GLY A 49 3.99 -2.96 13.96
C GLY A 49 4.99 -2.75 12.82
N CYS A 50 5.80 -1.70 12.90
CA CYS A 50 6.84 -1.46 11.92
C CYS A 50 7.78 -2.67 11.85
N GLU A 51 7.98 -3.26 10.68
CA GLU A 51 8.82 -4.47 10.55
C GLU A 51 10.30 -4.22 10.93
N VAL A 52 10.75 -2.96 10.93
CA VAL A 52 12.14 -2.58 11.27
C VAL A 52 12.31 -2.30 12.77
N CYS A 53 11.34 -1.64 13.42
CA CYS A 53 11.50 -1.18 14.81
C CYS A 53 10.33 -1.46 15.75
N GLY A 54 9.29 -2.16 15.29
CA GLY A 54 8.12 -2.52 16.08
C GLY A 54 7.17 -1.36 16.42
N ALA A 55 7.43 -0.13 15.97
CA ALA A 55 6.56 1.01 16.27
C ALA A 55 5.12 0.78 15.79
N ALA A 56 4.13 1.06 16.65
CA ALA A 56 2.71 0.83 16.33
C ALA A 56 2.14 1.83 15.31
N LYS A 57 2.72 3.04 15.23
CA LYS A 57 2.29 4.06 14.27
C LYS A 57 2.96 3.81 12.91
N VAL A 58 2.21 3.16 12.02
CA VAL A 58 2.68 2.71 10.71
C VAL A 58 1.81 3.22 9.56
N ASP A 59 2.44 3.30 8.40
CA ASP A 59 1.85 3.46 7.09
C ASP A 59 2.00 2.15 6.29
N ALA A 60 1.09 1.90 5.36
CA ALA A 60 1.20 0.81 4.39
C ALA A 60 2.13 1.24 3.25
N HIS A 61 3.27 0.58 3.14
CA HIS A 61 4.17 0.70 2.00
C HIS A 61 3.78 -0.33 0.93
N HIS A 62 3.77 0.12 -0.32
CA HIS A 62 3.48 -0.73 -1.48
C HIS A 62 4.76 -0.87 -2.31
N ASP A 63 5.41 -2.03 -2.25
CA ASP A 63 6.47 -2.39 -3.21
C ASP A 63 5.83 -2.63 -4.60
N ARG A 64 4.63 -3.23 -4.61
CA ARG A 64 3.85 -3.55 -5.81
C ARG A 64 2.42 -3.03 -5.73
N TYR A 65 2.08 -2.06 -6.55
CA TYR A 65 0.75 -1.43 -6.57
C TYR A 65 -0.34 -2.27 -7.25
N ASP A 66 0.04 -3.32 -8.00
CA ASP A 66 -0.86 -4.32 -8.59
C ASP A 66 -1.25 -5.44 -7.60
N GLU A 67 -0.57 -5.51 -6.44
CA GLU A 67 -0.89 -6.38 -5.32
C GLU A 67 -1.34 -5.54 -4.11
N PRO A 68 -2.54 -4.95 -4.14
CA PRO A 68 -2.88 -3.82 -3.28
C PRO A 68 -2.99 -4.14 -1.79
N LEU A 69 -3.14 -5.41 -1.41
CA LEU A 69 -3.16 -5.85 -0.01
C LEU A 69 -1.81 -6.42 0.46
N ASN A 70 -0.87 -6.64 -0.47
CA ASN A 70 0.49 -7.04 -0.14
C ASN A 70 1.28 -5.77 0.21
N VAL A 71 1.24 -5.42 1.49
CA VAL A 71 1.85 -4.19 2.01
C VAL A 71 2.79 -4.49 3.15
N ARG A 72 3.84 -3.68 3.24
CA ARG A 72 4.74 -3.66 4.39
C ARG A 72 4.29 -2.59 5.37
N TRP A 73 4.37 -2.90 6.66
CA TRP A 73 4.05 -1.93 7.70
C TRP A 73 5.32 -1.22 8.13
N LEU A 74 5.39 0.08 7.85
CA LEU A 74 6.56 0.90 8.16
C LEU A 74 6.16 2.15 8.92
N CYS A 75 6.91 2.50 9.96
CA CYS A 75 6.78 3.82 10.54
C CYS A 75 7.28 4.87 9.54
N ARG A 76 6.80 6.12 9.65
CA ARG A 76 7.14 7.21 8.74
C ARG A 76 8.64 7.33 8.45
N SER A 77 9.48 7.19 9.48
CA SER A 77 10.93 7.30 9.35
C SER A 77 11.53 6.21 8.46
N HIS A 78 11.11 4.95 8.63
CA HIS A 78 11.58 3.84 7.79
C HIS A 78 10.95 3.87 6.41
N HIS A 79 9.69 4.31 6.30
CA HIS A 79 9.01 4.46 5.01
C HIS A 79 9.71 5.48 4.10
N VAL A 80 10.06 6.66 4.62
CA VAL A 80 10.77 7.69 3.86
C VAL A 80 12.20 7.24 3.52
N LYS A 81 12.89 6.58 4.45
CA LYS A 81 14.22 5.99 4.21
C LYS A 81 14.16 5.00 3.05
N LEU A 82 13.20 4.09 3.04
CA LEU A 82 13.05 3.11 1.97
C LEU A 82 12.86 3.80 0.60
N HIS A 83 11.99 4.81 0.52
CA HIS A 83 11.80 5.59 -0.71
C HIS A 83 13.04 6.36 -1.16
N HIS A 84 13.93 6.76 -0.24
CA HIS A 84 15.13 7.52 -0.56
C HIS A 84 16.29 6.65 -1.04
N TYR A 85 16.44 5.46 -0.46
CA TYR A 85 17.61 4.59 -0.67
C TYR A 85 17.33 3.33 -1.50
N GLY A 86 16.06 3.03 -1.80
CA GLY A 86 15.66 1.86 -2.61
C GLY A 86 15.21 0.65 -1.77
N GLU A 87 14.43 -0.22 -2.41
CA GLU A 87 13.69 -1.35 -1.80
C GLU A 87 14.60 -2.38 -1.08
N ASP A 88 15.88 -2.44 -1.44
CA ASP A 88 16.88 -3.37 -0.91
C ASP A 88 17.40 -3.01 0.51
N MET A 89 16.99 -1.87 1.09
CA MET A 89 17.50 -1.47 2.42
C MET A 89 16.95 -2.31 3.58
N PHE A 90 15.77 -2.91 3.40
CA PHE A 90 15.11 -3.74 4.39
C PHE A 90 14.58 -4.99 3.67
N PRO A 91 15.43 -5.99 3.36
CA PRO A 91 14.98 -7.19 2.67
C PRO A 91 13.89 -7.86 3.51
N ILE A 92 12.78 -8.25 2.86
CA ILE A 92 11.78 -9.13 3.47
C ILE A 92 12.55 -10.37 3.90
N GLY A 93 12.65 -10.61 5.21
CA GLY A 93 13.32 -11.79 5.74
C GLY A 93 12.69 -13.01 5.10
N ARG A 94 13.39 -13.63 4.14
CA ARG A 94 13.17 -15.03 3.84
C ARG A 94 13.45 -15.73 5.16
N THR A 95 12.42 -16.21 5.85
CA THR A 95 12.67 -17.25 6.83
C THR A 95 13.36 -18.35 6.04
N ALA A 96 14.64 -18.54 6.29
CA ALA A 96 15.34 -19.74 5.89
C ALA A 96 14.73 -20.83 6.76
N ASP A 97 13.63 -21.42 6.29
CA ASP A 97 13.19 -22.71 6.80
C ASP A 97 14.13 -23.75 6.19
N ASP A 98 14.77 -24.45 7.12
CA ASP A 98 15.78 -25.54 7.04
C ASP A 98 15.37 -26.68 6.10
#